data_AF-K8Z7S2-F1
#
_entry.id   AF-K8Z7S2-F1
#
_cell.length_a   1.000
_cell.length_b   1.000
_cell.length_c   1.000
_cell.angle_alpha   90.00
_cell.angle_beta   90.00
_cell.angle_gamma   90.00
#
_symmetry.space_group_name_H-M   'P 1'
#
loop_
_entity.id
_entity.type
_entity.pdbx_description
1 polymer ?
#
loop_
_entity_poly.entity_id
_entity_poly.type
_entity_poly.pdbx_seq_one_letter_code
_entity_poly.pdbx_strand_id
1 'polypeptide(L)' 'MELKKELETLVAEAKKEMDRLADRRQEELGNGINYVENEMQIEHLKGEIEGLQEAIDRLA' A
#
# COMPACT_ATOMS: atom_id res chain seq x y z
N MET A 1 20.05 4.02 11.74
CA MET A 1 19.20 3.19 12.62
C MET A 1 18.64 2.05 11.80
N GLU A 2 18.76 0.81 12.28
CA GLU A 2 18.29 -0.39 11.58
C GLU A 2 16.77 -0.37 11.37
N LEU A 3 16.02 -0.06 12.45
CA LEU A 3 14.56 0.05 12.42
C LEU A 3 14.03 1.03 11.37
N LYS A 4 14.68 2.19 11.19
CA LYS A 4 14.27 3.16 10.17
C LYS A 4 14.35 2.57 8.76
N LYS A 5 15.41 1.82 8.46
CA LYS A 5 15.58 1.16 7.15
C LYS A 5 14.55 0.04 6.95
N GLU A 6 14.22 -0.70 8.01
CA GLU A 6 13.17 -1.72 7.97
C GLU A 6 11.81 -1.09 7.64
N LEU A 7 11.44 0.01 8.32
CA LEU A 7 10.20 0.73 8.02
C LEU A 7 10.19 1.31 6.60
N GLU A 8 11.30 1.88 6.12
CA GLU A 8 11.43 2.35 4.74
C GLU A 8 11.24 1.20 3.72
N THR A 9 11.72 0.00 4.05
CA THR A 9 11.53 -1.20 3.21
C THR A 9 10.06 -1.61 3.17
N LEU A 10 9.38 -1.63 4.32
CA LEU A 10 7.94 -1.93 4.40
C LEU A 10 7.11 -0.92 3.59
N VAL A 11 7.43 0.37 3.65
CA VAL A 11 6.77 1.41 2.82
C VAL A 11 6.98 1.12 1.33
N ALA A 12 8.19 0.74 0.92
CA ALA A 12 8.48 0.44 -0.47
C ALA A 12 7.73 -0.81 -0.98
N GLU A 13 7.60 -1.83 -0.14
CA GLU A 13 6.84 -3.04 -0.45
C GLU A 13 5.35 -2.77 -0.57
N ALA A 14 4.77 -2.02 0.38
CA ALA A 14 3.36 -1.64 0.35
C ALA A 14 3.02 -0.79 -0.89
N LYS A 15 3.89 0.15 -1.27
CA LYS A 15 3.73 0.93 -2.51
C LYS A 15 3.75 0.05 -3.75
N LYS A 16 4.66 -0.91 -3.82
CA LYS A 16 4.71 -1.86 -4.95
C LYS A 16 3.45 -2.73 -5.04
N GLU A 17 2.87 -3.13 -3.91
CA GLU A 17 1.59 -3.86 -3.93
C GLU A 17 0.45 -2.98 -4.38
N MET A 18 0.41 -1.72 -3.93
CA MET A 18 -0.60 -0.76 -4.36
C MET A 18 -0.53 -0.51 -5.88
N ASP A 19 0.68 -0.42 -6.45
CA ASP A 19 0.88 -0.30 -7.90
C ASP A 19 0.34 -1.54 -8.64
N ARG A 20 0.61 -2.75 -8.13
CA ARG A 20 0.06 -4.01 -8.70
C ARG A 20 -1.47 -4.04 -8.65
N LEU A 21 -2.07 -3.59 -7.57
CA LEU A 21 -3.53 -3.53 -7.45
C LEU A 21 -4.13 -2.50 -8.40
N ALA A 22 -3.48 -1.33 -8.56
CA ALA A 22 -3.91 -0.31 -9.50
C ALA A 22 -3.86 -0.79 -10.96
N ASP A 23 -2.87 -1.61 -11.33
CA ASP A 23 -2.81 -2.27 -12.64
C ASP A 23 -3.97 -3.27 -12.80
N ARG A 24 -4.18 -4.15 -11.80
CA ARG A 24 -5.29 -5.13 -11.80
C ARG A 24 -6.67 -4.46 -11.86
N ARG A 25 -6.83 -3.28 -11.26
CA ARG A 25 -8.08 -2.51 -11.32
C ARG A 25 -8.51 -2.20 -12.74
N GLN A 26 -7.55 -1.96 -13.65
CA GLN A 26 -7.85 -1.69 -15.05
C GLN A 26 -8.34 -2.95 -15.79
N GLU A 27 -7.89 -4.13 -15.36
CA GLU A 27 -8.25 -5.42 -15.96
C GLU A 27 -9.62 -5.93 -15.49
N GLU A 28 -10.01 -5.61 -14.25
CA GLU A 28 -11.20 -6.17 -13.58
C GLU A 28 -12.50 -5.35 -13.75
N LEU A 29 -12.52 -4.36 -14.65
CA LEU A 29 -13.71 -3.51 -14.92
C LEU A 29 -14.99 -4.29 -15.29
N GLY A 30 -14.86 -5.55 -15.71
CA GLY A 30 -15.99 -6.44 -16.02
C GLY A 30 -16.60 -7.18 -14.82
N ASN A 31 -15.96 -7.15 -13.64
CA ASN A 31 -16.42 -7.84 -12.44
C ASN A 31 -16.47 -6.89 -11.23
N GLY A 32 -17.65 -6.38 -10.92
CA GLY A 32 -17.86 -5.37 -9.88
C GLY A 32 -17.48 -5.81 -8.47
N ILE A 33 -17.52 -7.11 -8.14
CA ILE A 33 -17.08 -7.60 -6.81
C ILE A 33 -15.56 -7.49 -6.71
N ASN A 34 -14.85 -7.99 -7.72
CA ASN A 34 -13.39 -7.93 -7.76
C ASN A 34 -12.89 -6.47 -7.73
N TYR A 35 -13.56 -5.57 -8.46
CA TYR A 35 -13.26 -4.13 -8.41
C TYR A 35 -13.37 -3.56 -6.99
N VAL A 36 -14.45 -3.89 -6.27
CA VAL A 36 -14.66 -3.40 -4.88
C VAL A 36 -13.62 -3.98 -3.94
N GLU A 37 -13.30 -5.27 -4.04
CA GLU A 37 -12.25 -5.91 -3.24
C GLU A 37 -10.87 -5.28 -3.49
N ASN A 38 -10.55 -5.00 -4.76
CA ASN A 38 -9.33 -4.33 -5.16
C ASN A 38 -9.23 -2.92 -4.54
N GLU A 39 -10.30 -2.12 -4.64
CA GLU A 39 -10.34 -0.77 -4.04
C GLU A 39 -10.20 -0.81 -2.52
N MET A 40 -10.83 -1.78 -1.84
CA MET A 40 -10.66 -1.97 -0.39
C MET A 40 -9.21 -2.30 -0.01
N GLN A 41 -8.53 -3.12 -0.80
CA GLN A 41 -7.12 -3.45 -0.59
C GLN A 41 -6.20 -2.24 -0.83
N ILE A 42 -6.50 -1.42 -1.84
CA ILE A 42 -5.78 -0.15 -2.09
C ILE A 42 -5.92 0.80 -0.89
N GLU A 43 -7.13 1.00 -0.37
CA GLU A 43 -7.35 1.88 0.78
C GLU A 43 -6.67 1.37 2.05
N HIS A 44 -6.65 0.05 2.26
CA HIS A 44 -5.91 -0.54 3.37
C HIS A 44 -4.41 -0.25 3.29
N LEU A 45 -3.80 -0.47 2.12
CA LEU A 45 -2.36 -0.21 1.89
C LEU A 45 -2.02 1.28 2.06
N LYS A 46 -2.92 2.20 1.67
CA LYS A 46 -2.72 3.63 1.93
C LYS A 46 -2.61 3.93 3.42
N GLY A 47 -3.51 3.37 4.23
CA GLY A 47 -3.47 3.51 5.69
C GLY A 47 -2.19 2.93 6.30
N GLU A 48 -1.73 1.77 5.82
CA GLU A 48 -0.46 1.18 6.26
C GLU A 48 0.74 2.07 5.92
N ILE A 49 0.79 2.60 4.69
CA ILE A 49 1.86 3.51 4.25
C ILE A 49 1.88 4.77 5.11
N GLU A 50 0.73 5.39 5.38
CA GLU A 50 0.63 6.57 6.23
C GLU A 50 1.14 6.30 7.65
N GLY A 51 0.71 5.18 8.26
CA GLY A 51 1.17 4.80 9.61
C GLY A 51 2.67 4.51 9.67
N LEU A 52 3.22 3.84 8.66
CA LEU A 52 4.67 3.58 8.55
C LEU A 52 5.45 4.87 8.35
N GLN A 53 4.95 5.79 7.51
CA GLN A 53 5.59 7.08 7.27
C GLN A 53 5.61 7.94 8.55
N GLU A 54 4.52 7.97 9.31
CA GLU A 54 4.47 8.64 10.61
C GLU A 54 5.48 8.05 11.60
N ALA A 55 5.63 6.72 11.63
CA ALA A 55 6.62 6.05 12.46
C ALA A 55 8.06 6.43 12.06
N ILE A 56 8.35 6.52 10.77
CA ILE A 56 9.65 6.98 10.25
C ILE A 56 9.92 8.43 10.67
N ASP A 57 8.93 9.30 10.56
CA ASP A 57 9.05 10.73 10.90
C ASP A 57 9.29 10.94 12.40
N ARG A 58 8.71 10.09 13.26
CA ARG A 58 8.96 10.08 14.72
C ARG A 58 10.35 9.55 15.11
N LEU A 59 11.02 8.82 14.21
CA LEU A 59 12.38 8.30 14.40
C LEU A 59 13.47 9.23 13.84
N ALA A 60 13.10 10.31 13.15
CA ALA A 60 14.01 11.31 12.58
C ALA A 60 14.48 12.32 13.65
#